data_AF-A0A645BV15-F1
#
_entry.id   AF-A0A645BV15-F1
#
_cell.length_a   1.000
_cell.length_b   1.000
_cell.length_c   1.000
_cell.angle_alpha   90.00
_cell.angle_beta   90.00
_cell.angle_gamma   90.00
#
_symmetry.space_group_name_H-M   'P 1'
#
loop_
_entity.id
_entity.type
_entity.pdbx_description
1 polymer ?
#
loop_
_entity_poly.entity_id
_entity_poly.type
_entity_poly.pdbx_seq_one_letter_code
_entity_poly.pdbx_strand_id
1 'polypeptide(L)'
;MDAVGSTLSGWLFHASSPLSLIERHTAVTGRLKALPAFAYGTILGLRGGTTAAEHVIAACEAQGASISALWIEDWQGRRGKNGGPPLWWRWYPDETLYPEFISWAQTLRSRGIALLGYANPFLSLSEENPLYTEGHALGYFVRQKDGADYEQYFFTGKEYRFVMVDLTNPEAYAWLKRRMQEGMLASGLSGWMADYGEYVPLDSVSTSSDAITAHCETPVLWQKLNRELIAESGHEEDFFLFSRSGGTGGNRHAVCYWTGDQTPTFDRHDGLASSITGILTGGISGMSINHTDIGGFTTLITPVYKLVRTKEVMFRWLEYAAFTPVFRTHDGNYSSDLVYQFYNDEEGLRFFAKMSRLHDSLHWYFRLLESEACEKGWPMMRALWLHNQADRTCRTISRQYLLGEDLLVCPVTKKGAVSLRAYLPEGEWEHAFTGTRYPGKQWQTIDVPYGTPAVFLRLSGTHCDELRKSIRAASNEA
;
A
#
# COMPACT_ATOMS: atom_id res chain seq x y z
N MET A 1 -22.95 16.37 14.37
CA MET A 1 -21.71 16.41 13.56
C MET A 1 -21.10 17.74 13.94
N ASP A 2 -20.17 17.73 14.89
CA ASP A 2 -19.61 18.97 15.42
C ASP A 2 -18.46 19.34 14.48
N ALA A 3 -18.68 20.34 13.62
CA ALA A 3 -17.65 20.88 12.76
C ALA A 3 -16.91 21.98 13.52
N VAL A 4 -15.58 21.93 13.55
CA VAL A 4 -14.76 23.02 14.07
C VAL A 4 -14.60 24.06 12.96
N GLY A 5 -15.46 25.08 12.97
CA GLY A 5 -15.45 26.14 11.97
C GLY A 5 -16.71 27.01 12.05
N SER A 6 -16.64 28.23 11.51
CA SER A 6 -17.80 29.14 11.44
C SER A 6 -18.66 28.94 10.19
N THR A 7 -18.23 28.10 9.24
CA THR A 7 -18.92 27.82 7.99
C THR A 7 -18.81 26.34 7.61
N LEU A 8 -19.82 25.82 6.93
CA LEU A 8 -19.84 24.46 6.37
C LEU A 8 -20.27 24.55 4.90
N SER A 9 -19.50 23.95 4.01
CA SER A 9 -19.84 23.79 2.60
C SER A 9 -19.57 22.35 2.17
N GLY A 10 -20.30 21.86 1.16
CA GLY A 10 -20.15 20.49 0.69
C GLY A 10 -21.06 20.16 -0.48
N TRP A 11 -20.92 18.94 -0.98
CA TRP A 11 -21.70 18.41 -2.10
C TRP A 11 -22.67 17.32 -1.64
N LEU A 12 -23.86 17.30 -2.22
CA LEU A 12 -24.81 16.19 -2.08
C LEU A 12 -24.96 15.50 -3.43
N PHE A 13 -24.63 14.22 -3.48
CA PHE A 13 -24.68 13.41 -4.69
C PHE A 13 -25.91 12.51 -4.71
N HIS A 14 -26.52 12.36 -5.89
CA HIS A 14 -27.59 11.39 -6.13
C HIS A 14 -27.31 10.64 -7.45
N ALA A 15 -27.64 9.35 -7.49
CA ALA A 15 -27.47 8.52 -8.69
C ALA A 15 -28.41 7.30 -8.65
N SER A 16 -28.59 6.63 -9.80
CA SER A 16 -29.42 5.42 -9.93
C SER A 16 -28.75 4.15 -9.41
N SER A 17 -27.43 4.17 -9.18
CA SER A 17 -26.66 3.05 -8.62
C SER A 17 -25.52 3.56 -7.72
N PRO A 18 -25.01 2.74 -6.78
CA PRO A 18 -23.84 3.05 -5.96
C PRO A 18 -22.59 3.32 -6.77
N LEU A 19 -22.35 2.56 -7.85
CA LEU A 19 -21.20 2.80 -8.72
C LEU A 19 -21.31 4.16 -9.43
N SER A 20 -22.49 4.53 -9.92
CA SER A 20 -22.74 5.87 -10.47
C SER A 20 -22.65 6.98 -9.42
N LEU A 21 -22.93 6.68 -8.15
CA LEU A 21 -22.75 7.62 -7.04
C LEU A 21 -21.26 7.86 -6.77
N ILE A 22 -20.46 6.80 -6.72
CA ILE A 22 -18.99 6.87 -6.61
C ILE A 22 -18.41 7.62 -7.81
N GLU A 23 -18.92 7.39 -9.02
CA GLU A 23 -18.47 8.07 -10.23
C GLU A 23 -18.68 9.59 -10.14
N ARG A 24 -19.85 10.04 -9.66
CA ARG A 24 -20.14 11.47 -9.43
C ARG A 24 -19.29 12.06 -8.30
N HIS A 25 -19.13 11.31 -7.22
CA HIS A 25 -18.29 11.71 -6.10
C HIS A 25 -16.83 11.93 -6.53
N THR A 26 -16.24 10.96 -7.22
CA THR A 26 -14.85 11.00 -7.69
C THR A 26 -14.62 11.98 -8.83
N ALA A 27 -15.65 12.32 -9.61
CA ALA A 27 -15.55 13.43 -10.58
C ALA A 27 -15.24 14.78 -9.89
N VAL A 28 -15.68 14.96 -8.64
CA VAL A 28 -15.39 16.16 -7.84
C VAL A 28 -14.11 15.97 -7.02
N THR A 29 -13.95 14.84 -6.34
CA THR A 29 -12.82 14.63 -5.41
C THR A 29 -11.53 14.16 -6.08
N GLY A 30 -11.57 13.80 -7.36
CA GLY A 30 -10.44 13.34 -8.14
C GLY A 30 -10.42 11.83 -8.31
N ARG A 31 -9.71 11.38 -9.34
CA ARG A 31 -9.49 9.97 -9.67
C ARG A 31 -7.99 9.72 -9.80
N LEU A 32 -7.57 8.52 -9.42
CA LEU A 32 -6.19 8.05 -9.56
C LEU A 32 -5.86 7.90 -11.06
N LYS A 33 -4.57 7.90 -11.38
CA LYS A 33 -4.07 7.60 -12.73
C LYS A 33 -3.59 6.16 -12.81
N ALA A 34 -3.37 5.70 -14.04
CA ALA A 34 -2.82 4.38 -14.29
C ALA A 34 -1.43 4.19 -13.64
N LEU A 35 -1.18 2.96 -13.20
CA LEU A 35 0.08 2.47 -12.66
C LEU A 35 1.03 2.05 -13.80
N PRO A 36 2.35 2.14 -13.58
CA PRO A 36 3.32 1.55 -14.50
C PRO A 36 3.14 0.02 -14.58
N ALA A 37 3.49 -0.56 -15.73
CA ALA A 37 3.27 -1.99 -15.99
C ALA A 37 3.93 -2.92 -14.95
N PHE A 38 5.09 -2.54 -14.41
CA PHE A 38 5.78 -3.35 -13.40
C PHE A 38 5.04 -3.39 -12.05
N ALA A 39 4.16 -2.43 -11.75
CA ALA A 39 3.44 -2.38 -10.47
C ALA A 39 2.39 -3.49 -10.30
N TYR A 40 1.99 -4.12 -11.42
CA TYR A 40 1.11 -5.29 -11.47
C TYR A 40 1.82 -6.63 -11.26
N GLY A 41 3.16 -6.62 -11.25
CA GLY A 41 3.96 -7.79 -10.95
C GLY A 41 4.27 -7.90 -9.45
N THR A 42 5.28 -8.70 -9.13
CA THR A 42 5.71 -8.94 -7.76
C THR A 42 6.68 -7.85 -7.28
N ILE A 43 6.31 -7.14 -6.22
CA ILE A 43 7.15 -6.13 -5.58
C ILE A 43 7.73 -6.70 -4.27
N LEU A 44 9.05 -6.93 -4.24
CA LEU A 44 9.74 -7.37 -3.04
C LEU A 44 10.06 -6.17 -2.15
N GLY A 45 9.35 -6.02 -1.03
CA GLY A 45 9.74 -5.10 0.03
C GLY A 45 10.73 -5.76 0.97
N LEU A 46 11.96 -5.25 0.98
CA LEU A 46 13.08 -5.77 1.76
C LEU A 46 13.85 -4.64 2.45
N ARG A 47 14.68 -5.00 3.41
CA ARG A 47 15.79 -4.21 3.92
C ARG A 47 17.04 -5.07 3.99
N GLY A 48 18.21 -4.44 4.07
CA GLY A 48 19.43 -5.19 4.34
C GLY A 48 20.69 -4.72 3.64
N GLY A 49 20.59 -3.75 2.73
CA GLY A 49 21.67 -3.45 1.78
C GLY A 49 21.66 -4.37 0.56
N THR A 50 22.54 -4.07 -0.39
CA THR A 50 22.61 -4.71 -1.71
C THR A 50 22.71 -6.24 -1.62
N THR A 51 23.62 -6.76 -0.79
CA THR A 51 23.86 -8.21 -0.69
C THR A 51 22.64 -8.99 -0.21
N ALA A 52 21.91 -8.45 0.78
CA ALA A 52 20.72 -9.11 1.32
C ALA A 52 19.59 -9.12 0.29
N ALA A 53 19.39 -8.01 -0.41
CA ALA A 53 18.39 -7.90 -1.47
C ALA A 53 18.66 -8.90 -2.61
N GLU A 54 19.89 -8.94 -3.13
CA GLU A 54 20.28 -9.87 -4.21
C GLU A 54 20.13 -11.34 -3.80
N HIS A 55 20.43 -11.68 -2.55
CA HIS A 55 20.25 -13.04 -2.04
C HIS A 55 18.78 -13.47 -2.06
N VAL A 56 17.88 -12.62 -1.58
CA VAL A 56 16.44 -12.92 -1.56
C VAL A 56 15.86 -12.95 -2.97
N ILE A 57 16.27 -12.02 -3.85
CA ILE A 57 15.85 -12.02 -5.26
C ILE A 57 16.23 -13.36 -5.91
N ALA A 58 17.49 -13.78 -5.81
CA ALA A 58 17.96 -15.03 -6.38
C ALA A 58 17.22 -16.25 -5.82
N ALA A 59 16.92 -16.26 -4.51
CA ALA A 59 16.14 -17.33 -3.89
C ALA A 59 14.68 -17.39 -4.39
N CYS A 60 14.06 -16.25 -4.67
CA CYS A 60 12.73 -16.17 -5.25
C CYS A 60 12.72 -16.61 -6.73
N GLU A 61 13.67 -16.11 -7.51
CA GLU A 61 13.85 -16.48 -8.93
C GLU A 61 14.08 -18.01 -9.06
N ALA A 62 14.85 -18.61 -8.15
CA ALA A 62 15.08 -20.05 -8.11
C ALA A 62 13.80 -20.89 -7.87
N GLN A 63 12.76 -20.30 -7.26
CA GLN A 63 11.44 -20.94 -7.09
C GLN A 63 10.44 -20.56 -8.21
N GLY A 64 10.90 -19.85 -9.24
CA GLY A 64 10.07 -19.40 -10.36
C GLY A 64 9.12 -18.26 -10.00
N ALA A 65 9.49 -17.39 -9.05
CA ALA A 65 8.81 -16.11 -8.85
C ALA A 65 9.28 -15.11 -9.91
N SER A 66 8.35 -14.39 -10.52
CA SER A 66 8.65 -13.28 -11.43
C SER A 66 8.68 -11.99 -10.63
N ILE A 67 9.87 -11.43 -10.38
CA ILE A 67 10.06 -10.19 -9.64
C ILE A 67 10.06 -9.03 -10.62
N SER A 68 9.08 -8.12 -10.50
CA SER A 68 9.00 -6.92 -11.34
C SER A 68 9.63 -5.71 -10.68
N ALA A 69 9.71 -5.71 -9.36
CA ALA A 69 10.32 -4.61 -8.63
C ALA A 69 10.88 -4.99 -7.25
N LEU A 70 11.87 -4.22 -6.82
CA LEU A 70 12.44 -4.24 -5.48
C LEU A 70 12.12 -2.91 -4.80
N TRP A 71 11.51 -2.96 -3.62
CA TRP A 71 11.29 -1.82 -2.75
C TRP A 71 12.19 -1.92 -1.51
N ILE A 72 13.01 -0.90 -1.29
CA ILE A 72 13.94 -0.81 -0.15
C ILE A 72 13.71 0.49 0.62
N GLU A 73 13.10 0.39 1.79
CA GLU A 73 12.78 1.58 2.62
C GLU A 73 14.01 2.21 3.28
N ASP A 74 15.10 1.47 3.37
CA ASP A 74 16.36 1.85 3.99
C ASP A 74 17.42 2.30 2.98
N TRP A 75 17.02 2.62 1.74
CA TRP A 75 17.91 3.10 0.68
C TRP A 75 18.75 4.32 1.10
N GLN A 76 18.22 5.14 2.00
CA GLN A 76 18.84 6.32 2.58
C GLN A 76 19.58 6.09 3.91
N GLY A 77 19.65 4.83 4.35
CA GLY A 77 20.33 4.39 5.57
C GLY A 77 19.42 4.23 6.78
N ARG A 78 19.96 3.69 7.88
CA ARG A 78 19.24 3.40 9.13
C ARG A 78 19.87 4.10 10.35
N ARG A 79 19.03 4.45 11.32
CA ARG A 79 19.41 4.95 12.65
C ARG A 79 19.13 3.93 13.76
N GLY A 80 18.18 3.02 13.54
CA GLY A 80 17.76 2.02 14.51
C GLY A 80 18.78 0.93 14.78
N LYS A 81 18.75 0.40 16.00
CA LYS A 81 19.46 -0.84 16.39
C LYS A 81 18.74 -2.06 15.81
N ASN A 82 19.45 -3.17 15.60
CA ASN A 82 18.91 -4.46 15.16
C ASN A 82 18.22 -4.47 13.78
N GLY A 83 18.58 -3.54 12.88
CA GLY A 83 18.21 -3.61 11.47
C GLY A 83 16.79 -3.17 11.11
N GLY A 84 15.97 -2.74 12.08
CA GLY A 84 14.67 -2.10 11.86
C GLY A 84 14.73 -0.56 11.86
N PRO A 85 13.57 0.13 11.79
CA PRO A 85 13.49 1.57 11.95
C PRO A 85 14.02 2.01 13.34
N PRO A 86 14.32 3.30 13.51
CA PRO A 86 14.08 4.37 12.55
C PRO A 86 15.09 4.41 11.41
N LEU A 87 14.61 4.85 10.26
CA LEU A 87 15.40 5.12 9.07
C LEU A 87 16.12 6.47 9.23
N TRP A 88 17.17 6.70 8.46
CA TRP A 88 17.58 8.08 8.20
C TRP A 88 16.50 8.75 7.35
N TRP A 89 16.11 9.98 7.69
CA TRP A 89 15.20 10.77 6.86
C TRP A 89 16.00 11.90 6.21
N ARG A 90 16.66 11.52 5.13
CA ARG A 90 17.54 12.32 4.28
C ARG A 90 17.40 11.75 2.86
N TRP A 91 16.89 12.52 1.90
CA TRP A 91 16.38 11.97 0.64
C TRP A 91 17.47 11.75 -0.42
N TYR A 92 18.51 10.98 -0.08
CA TYR A 92 19.62 10.60 -0.96
C TYR A 92 20.19 9.23 -0.52
N PRO A 93 20.86 8.46 -1.40
CA PRO A 93 21.23 7.09 -1.11
C PRO A 93 22.36 7.00 -0.07
N ASP A 94 22.33 5.94 0.73
CA ASP A 94 23.40 5.56 1.65
C ASP A 94 24.35 4.57 0.95
N GLU A 95 25.45 5.09 0.43
CA GLU A 95 26.48 4.32 -0.28
C GLU A 95 27.26 3.33 0.62
N THR A 96 27.09 3.39 1.95
CA THR A 96 27.67 2.36 2.84
C THR A 96 26.80 1.12 2.85
N LEU A 97 25.48 1.31 2.90
CA LEU A 97 24.52 0.22 2.93
C LEU A 97 24.22 -0.33 1.52
N TYR A 98 24.19 0.55 0.52
CA TYR A 98 23.94 0.25 -0.87
C TYR A 98 25.03 0.86 -1.77
N PRO A 99 26.23 0.25 -1.80
CA PRO A 99 27.36 0.78 -2.55
C PRO A 99 27.10 0.79 -4.06
N GLU A 100 27.61 1.84 -4.73
CA GLU A 100 27.44 2.09 -6.16
C GLU A 100 25.94 2.14 -6.54
N PHE A 101 25.13 2.81 -5.70
CA PHE A 101 23.66 2.74 -5.74
C PHE A 101 23.08 2.91 -7.14
N ILE A 102 23.55 3.93 -7.88
CA ILE A 102 23.09 4.24 -9.22
C ILE A 102 23.43 3.12 -10.22
N SER A 103 24.64 2.56 -10.15
CA SER A 103 25.08 1.45 -11.00
C SER A 103 24.29 0.18 -10.68
N TRP A 104 24.02 -0.07 -9.41
CA TRP A 104 23.20 -1.20 -8.98
C TRP A 104 21.74 -1.05 -9.44
N ALA A 105 21.15 0.15 -9.33
CA ALA A 105 19.81 0.45 -9.84
C ALA A 105 19.71 0.22 -11.36
N GLN A 106 20.75 0.59 -12.12
CA GLN A 106 20.83 0.29 -13.57
C GLN A 106 20.93 -1.22 -13.85
N THR A 107 21.68 -1.95 -13.03
CA THR A 107 21.80 -3.42 -13.12
C THR A 107 20.45 -4.09 -12.91
N LEU A 108 19.71 -3.72 -11.86
CA LEU A 108 18.35 -4.21 -11.62
C LEU A 108 17.43 -3.89 -12.80
N ARG A 109 17.47 -2.65 -13.31
CA ARG A 109 16.67 -2.23 -14.47
C ARG A 109 16.95 -3.07 -15.71
N SER A 110 18.21 -3.42 -15.99
CA SER A 110 18.59 -4.29 -17.11
C SER A 110 18.06 -5.72 -17.00
N ARG A 111 17.73 -6.16 -15.77
CA ARG A 111 17.08 -7.44 -15.47
C ARG A 111 15.55 -7.34 -15.49
N GLY A 112 14.99 -6.16 -15.77
CA GLY A 112 13.54 -5.91 -15.71
C GLY A 112 13.00 -5.69 -14.31
N ILE A 113 13.85 -5.40 -13.32
CA ILE A 113 13.46 -5.13 -11.94
C ILE A 113 13.52 -3.62 -11.68
N ALA A 114 12.36 -3.00 -11.48
CA ALA A 114 12.28 -1.60 -11.07
C ALA A 114 12.74 -1.43 -9.60
N LEU A 115 13.42 -0.32 -9.28
CA LEU A 115 13.88 -0.04 -7.91
C LEU A 115 13.00 1.05 -7.28
N LEU A 116 12.45 0.79 -6.10
CA LEU A 116 11.64 1.73 -5.34
C LEU A 116 12.29 2.08 -4.00
N GLY A 117 12.18 3.35 -3.61
CA GLY A 117 12.67 3.86 -2.35
C GLY A 117 11.57 4.22 -1.36
N TYR A 118 11.86 5.17 -0.48
CA TYR A 118 10.96 5.67 0.55
C TYR A 118 11.18 7.18 0.74
N ALA A 119 10.09 7.92 0.92
CA ALA A 119 10.11 9.33 1.28
C ALA A 119 8.93 9.72 2.17
N ASN A 120 9.11 10.78 2.96
CA ASN A 120 8.06 11.39 3.78
C ASN A 120 8.32 12.91 3.93
N PRO A 121 7.40 13.71 4.51
CA PRO A 121 7.58 15.16 4.64
C PRO A 121 8.42 15.59 5.86
N PHE A 122 9.14 14.66 6.50
CA PHE A 122 10.01 14.94 7.65
C PHE A 122 11.48 14.85 7.28
N LEU A 123 12.33 15.41 8.15
CA LEU A 123 13.78 15.23 8.09
C LEU A 123 14.32 14.85 9.46
N SER A 124 15.30 13.95 9.48
CA SER A 124 16.01 13.60 10.71
C SER A 124 16.72 14.84 11.25
N LEU A 125 16.44 15.19 12.50
CA LEU A 125 17.03 16.35 13.18
C LEU A 125 18.45 15.98 13.60
N SER A 126 19.43 16.37 12.78
CA SER A 126 20.85 16.14 13.00
C SER A 126 21.66 17.14 12.17
N GLU A 127 22.69 17.74 12.75
CA GLU A 127 23.66 18.59 12.03
C GLU A 127 24.41 17.83 10.92
N GLU A 128 24.46 16.49 11.01
CA GLU A 128 25.04 15.63 9.96
C GLU A 128 24.11 15.45 8.76
N ASN A 129 22.85 15.91 8.84
CA ASN A 129 21.89 15.86 7.74
C ASN A 129 21.85 17.21 7.02
N PRO A 130 22.44 17.34 5.81
CA PRO A 130 22.51 18.60 5.09
C PRO A 130 21.14 19.19 4.74
N LEU A 131 20.13 18.35 4.56
CA LEU A 131 18.77 18.81 4.29
C LEU A 131 18.16 19.48 5.52
N TYR A 132 18.49 18.99 6.72
CA TYR A 132 18.05 19.64 7.96
C TYR A 132 18.74 20.99 8.15
N THR A 133 20.07 21.03 8.04
CA THR A 133 20.83 22.27 8.27
C THR A 133 20.46 23.38 7.29
N GLU A 134 20.24 23.03 6.02
CA GLU A 134 19.75 23.97 5.02
C GLU A 134 18.31 24.42 5.29
N GLY A 135 17.38 23.48 5.53
CA GLY A 135 15.99 23.80 5.81
C GLY A 135 15.81 24.67 7.06
N HIS A 136 16.66 24.46 8.07
CA HIS A 136 16.71 25.25 9.30
C HIS A 136 17.15 26.68 9.01
N ALA A 137 18.26 26.84 8.28
CA ALA A 137 18.79 28.14 7.90
C ALA A 137 17.80 28.97 7.06
N LEU A 138 16.92 28.30 6.29
CA LEU A 138 15.89 28.92 5.46
C LEU A 138 14.54 29.09 6.18
N GLY A 139 14.37 28.53 7.39
CA GLY A 139 13.11 28.61 8.14
C GLY A 139 11.95 27.84 7.49
N TYR A 140 12.24 26.69 6.88
CA TYR A 140 11.29 25.90 6.08
C TYR A 140 10.53 24.82 6.86
N PHE A 141 10.71 24.74 8.18
CA PHE A 141 10.03 23.77 9.03
C PHE A 141 8.78 24.35 9.69
N VAL A 142 7.87 23.45 10.06
CA VAL A 142 6.78 23.75 11.00
C VAL A 142 7.41 24.24 12.31
N ARG A 143 6.85 25.30 12.92
CA ARG A 143 7.44 26.00 14.07
C ARG A 143 6.63 25.88 15.35
N GLN A 144 7.30 26.11 16.46
CA GLN A 144 6.69 26.41 17.75
C GLN A 144 6.25 27.88 17.81
N LYS A 145 5.46 28.25 18.84
CA LYS A 145 4.97 29.63 19.02
C LYS A 145 6.07 30.66 19.27
N ASP A 146 7.21 30.24 19.80
CA ASP A 146 8.39 31.09 20.02
C ASP A 146 9.26 31.26 18.76
N GLY A 147 8.89 30.60 17.65
CA GLY A 147 9.57 30.67 16.37
C GLY A 147 10.64 29.60 16.14
N ALA A 148 10.96 28.76 17.13
CA ALA A 148 11.88 27.64 16.96
C ALA A 148 11.26 26.54 16.07
N ASP A 149 12.10 25.70 15.45
CA ASP A 149 11.63 24.52 14.74
C ASP A 149 10.83 23.60 15.67
N TYR A 150 9.76 23.02 15.14
CA TYR A 150 8.94 22.07 15.89
C TYR A 150 9.60 20.70 15.89
N GLU A 151 10.31 20.41 16.98
CA GLU A 151 10.97 19.14 17.17
C GLU A 151 9.98 18.04 17.60
N GLN A 152 9.99 16.93 16.88
CA GLN A 152 9.22 15.74 17.19
C GLN A 152 10.16 14.56 17.46
N TYR A 153 9.65 13.52 18.13
CA TYR A 153 10.42 12.32 18.43
C TYR A 153 9.54 11.07 18.37
N PHE A 154 10.16 9.94 18.05
CA PHE A 154 9.47 8.65 18.08
C PHE A 154 9.13 8.21 19.51
N PHE A 155 8.04 7.45 19.65
CA PHE A 155 7.67 6.83 20.92
C PHE A 155 8.76 5.89 21.48
N THR A 156 9.64 5.37 20.60
CA THR A 156 10.75 4.48 20.95
C THR A 156 11.92 5.18 21.63
N GLY A 157 11.96 6.52 21.64
CA GLY A 157 12.94 7.28 22.42
C GLY A 157 13.27 8.65 21.84
N LYS A 158 13.65 9.58 22.73
CA LYS A 158 14.08 10.95 22.39
C LYS A 158 15.39 11.03 21.58
N GLU A 159 16.07 9.90 21.37
CA GLU A 159 17.29 9.83 20.54
C GLU A 159 16.98 9.98 19.05
N TYR A 160 15.74 9.69 18.62
CA TYR A 160 15.30 9.79 17.24
C TYR A 160 14.40 11.00 17.04
N ARG A 161 15.03 12.17 16.92
CA ARG A 161 14.37 13.45 16.66
C ARG A 161 14.24 13.73 15.18
N PHE A 162 13.16 14.41 14.81
CA PHE A 162 12.86 14.85 13.45
C PHE A 162 12.07 16.15 13.45
N VAL A 163 12.08 16.84 12.30
CA VAL A 163 11.29 18.05 12.03
C VAL A 163 10.45 17.84 10.79
N MET A 164 9.36 18.60 10.66
CA MET A 164 8.45 18.53 9.52
C MET A 164 8.64 19.73 8.60
N VAL A 165 8.78 19.49 7.30
CA VAL A 165 8.78 20.56 6.30
C VAL A 165 7.38 21.19 6.25
N ASP A 166 7.31 22.51 6.33
CA ASP A 166 6.06 23.25 6.23
C ASP A 166 5.61 23.31 4.77
N LEU A 167 4.84 22.30 4.33
CA LEU A 167 4.33 22.23 2.97
C LEU A 167 3.32 23.34 2.62
N THR A 168 2.84 24.11 3.61
CA THR A 168 1.99 25.29 3.38
C THR A 168 2.81 26.52 2.96
N ASN A 169 4.13 26.50 3.19
CA ASN A 169 5.07 27.49 2.67
C ASN A 169 5.46 27.12 1.23
N PRO A 170 5.12 27.94 0.21
CA PRO A 170 5.44 27.65 -1.18
C PRO A 170 6.94 27.51 -1.46
N GLU A 171 7.80 28.23 -0.72
CA GLU A 171 9.26 28.15 -0.88
C GLU A 171 9.81 26.84 -0.32
N ALA A 172 9.35 26.43 0.86
CA ALA A 172 9.69 25.14 1.47
C ALA A 172 9.21 23.95 0.62
N TYR A 173 8.00 24.06 0.07
CA TYR A 173 7.42 23.09 -0.86
C TYR A 173 8.31 22.91 -2.11
N ALA A 174 8.67 24.03 -2.76
CA ALA A 174 9.51 24.00 -3.95
C ALA A 174 10.93 23.52 -3.65
N TRP A 175 11.48 23.89 -2.49
CA TRP A 175 12.78 23.42 -2.02
C TRP A 175 12.79 21.90 -1.80
N LEU A 176 11.82 21.35 -1.05
CA LEU A 176 11.76 19.91 -0.80
C LEU A 176 11.61 19.13 -2.11
N LYS A 177 10.73 19.59 -3.02
CA LYS A 177 10.56 18.98 -4.34
C LYS A 177 11.89 18.92 -5.11
N ARG A 178 12.67 20.01 -5.11
CA ARG A 178 13.99 20.07 -5.75
C ARG A 178 14.99 19.10 -5.10
N ARG A 179 15.04 19.04 -3.77
CA ARG A 179 15.93 18.11 -3.06
C ARG A 179 15.57 16.65 -3.32
N MET A 180 14.27 16.33 -3.41
CA MET A 180 13.82 14.99 -3.82
C MET A 180 14.14 14.71 -5.29
N GLN A 181 14.05 15.69 -6.20
CA GLN A 181 14.49 15.52 -7.59
C GLN A 181 15.99 15.16 -7.67
N GLU A 182 16.83 15.89 -6.95
CA GLU A 182 18.28 15.70 -6.94
C GLU A 182 18.70 14.38 -6.29
N GLY A 183 18.03 13.95 -5.22
CA GLY A 183 18.46 12.77 -4.45
C GLY A 183 17.66 11.50 -4.70
N MET A 184 16.45 11.58 -5.26
CA MET A 184 15.61 10.41 -5.56
C MET A 184 15.55 10.13 -7.06
N LEU A 185 15.10 11.10 -7.86
CA LEU A 185 14.96 10.89 -9.31
C LEU A 185 16.31 10.69 -9.97
N ALA A 186 17.30 11.52 -9.63
CA ALA A 186 18.64 11.40 -10.20
C ALA A 186 19.36 10.09 -9.79
N SER A 187 18.93 9.45 -8.71
CA SER A 187 19.48 8.16 -8.25
C SER A 187 18.90 6.95 -8.96
N GLY A 188 17.94 7.13 -9.86
CA GLY A 188 17.40 6.07 -10.72
C GLY A 188 16.23 5.28 -10.13
N LEU A 189 15.62 5.76 -9.05
CA LEU A 189 14.39 5.20 -8.50
C LEU A 189 13.24 5.29 -9.52
N SER A 190 12.42 4.25 -9.60
CA SER A 190 11.18 4.16 -10.40
C SER A 190 9.93 4.33 -9.54
N GLY A 191 10.07 4.79 -8.30
CA GLY A 191 8.95 4.92 -7.37
C GLY A 191 9.39 4.91 -5.92
N TRP A 192 8.44 5.13 -5.02
CA TRP A 192 8.68 5.08 -3.58
C TRP A 192 7.37 5.00 -2.78
N MET A 193 7.49 4.52 -1.55
CA MET A 193 6.48 4.79 -0.53
C MET A 193 6.53 6.29 -0.20
N ALA A 194 5.44 7.02 -0.47
CA ALA A 194 5.26 8.41 -0.06
C ALA A 194 4.48 8.44 1.26
N ASP A 195 5.21 8.20 2.35
CA ASP A 195 4.69 7.94 3.69
C ASP A 195 4.33 9.22 4.45
N TYR A 196 3.58 9.06 5.54
CA TYR A 196 3.11 10.09 6.46
C TYR A 196 2.25 11.18 5.77
N GLY A 197 2.18 12.37 6.38
CA GLY A 197 1.30 13.49 6.05
C GLY A 197 0.34 13.82 7.18
N GLU A 198 0.02 12.87 8.05
CA GLU A 198 -1.03 12.95 9.08
C GLU A 198 -0.56 13.43 10.46
N TYR A 199 0.65 14.00 10.57
CA TYR A 199 1.35 14.27 11.84
C TYR A 199 1.72 15.74 12.05
N VAL A 200 1.01 16.69 11.43
CA VAL A 200 1.18 18.12 11.78
C VAL A 200 0.65 18.34 13.21
N PRO A 201 1.46 18.85 14.16
CA PRO A 201 1.02 19.09 15.53
C PRO A 201 -0.02 20.21 15.60
N LEU A 202 -1.08 20.01 16.39
CA LEU A 202 -2.22 20.96 16.48
C LEU A 202 -1.89 22.25 17.26
N ASP A 203 -0.76 22.30 17.94
CA ASP A 203 -0.22 23.45 18.67
C ASP A 203 0.96 24.12 17.95
N SER A 204 1.27 23.67 16.73
CA SER A 204 2.31 24.25 15.89
C SER A 204 1.86 25.52 15.15
N VAL A 205 2.81 26.18 14.52
CA VAL A 205 2.61 27.34 13.63
C VAL A 205 3.10 26.95 12.24
N SER A 206 2.20 27.02 11.26
CA SER A 206 2.52 26.91 9.82
C SER A 206 2.46 28.30 9.17
N THR A 207 3.08 28.46 8.01
CA THR A 207 3.28 29.75 7.34
C THR A 207 1.99 30.34 6.81
N SER A 208 1.15 29.52 6.19
CA SER A 208 -0.01 30.00 5.42
C SER A 208 -1.37 29.53 5.96
N SER A 209 -1.38 28.68 6.99
CA SER A 209 -2.60 28.05 7.52
C SER A 209 -2.52 27.94 9.05
N ASP A 210 -3.67 27.96 9.73
CA ASP A 210 -3.73 27.56 11.13
C ASP A 210 -3.43 26.06 11.29
N ALA A 211 -3.06 25.62 12.49
CA ALA A 211 -2.58 24.27 12.74
C ALA A 211 -3.59 23.16 12.40
N ILE A 212 -4.90 23.41 12.60
CA ILE A 212 -5.95 22.42 12.30
C ILE A 212 -6.11 22.29 10.78
N THR A 213 -6.16 23.42 10.09
CA THR A 213 -6.21 23.45 8.61
C THR A 213 -4.98 22.79 8.01
N ALA A 214 -3.78 23.15 8.47
CA ALA A 214 -2.52 22.55 8.03
C ALA A 214 -2.52 21.02 8.26
N HIS A 215 -2.96 20.55 9.43
CA HIS A 215 -3.09 19.13 9.74
C HIS A 215 -3.97 18.36 8.74
N CYS A 216 -5.09 18.94 8.31
CA CYS A 216 -5.97 18.31 7.33
C CYS A 216 -5.46 18.43 5.89
N GLU A 217 -4.75 19.51 5.54
CA GLU A 217 -4.29 19.78 4.17
C GLU A 217 -2.98 19.10 3.81
N THR A 218 -2.09 18.89 4.77
CA THR A 218 -0.75 18.33 4.53
C THR A 218 -0.75 16.99 3.79
N PRO A 219 -1.60 15.99 4.10
CA PRO A 219 -1.66 14.76 3.31
C PRO A 219 -1.90 15.02 1.82
N VAL A 220 -2.74 16.00 1.48
CA VAL A 220 -3.06 16.37 0.09
C VAL A 220 -1.89 17.12 -0.55
N LEU A 221 -1.27 18.06 0.17
CA LEU A 221 -0.08 18.78 -0.29
C LEU A 221 1.10 17.84 -0.55
N TRP A 222 1.28 16.84 0.31
CA TRP A 222 2.31 15.82 0.15
C TRP A 222 2.09 14.96 -1.10
N GLN A 223 0.86 14.47 -1.32
CA GLN A 223 0.51 13.75 -2.55
C GLN A 223 0.71 14.63 -3.79
N LYS A 224 0.33 15.91 -3.71
CA LYS A 224 0.52 16.87 -4.80
C LYS A 224 2.00 17.07 -5.12
N LEU A 225 2.85 17.26 -4.12
CA LEU A 225 4.31 17.43 -4.29
C LEU A 225 4.91 16.26 -5.04
N ASN A 226 4.59 15.04 -4.58
CA ASN A 226 5.09 13.82 -5.20
C ASN A 226 4.61 13.66 -6.64
N ARG A 227 3.34 13.97 -6.92
CA ARG A 227 2.80 13.94 -8.29
C ARG A 227 3.46 14.96 -9.20
N GLU A 228 3.63 16.19 -8.73
CA GLU A 228 4.31 17.24 -9.51
C GLU A 228 5.77 16.86 -9.79
N LEU A 229 6.47 16.29 -8.82
CA LEU A 229 7.85 15.83 -8.98
C LEU A 229 8.01 14.85 -10.15
N ILE A 230 7.17 13.81 -10.21
CA ILE A 230 7.24 12.83 -11.30
C ILE A 230 6.68 13.40 -12.62
N ALA A 231 5.68 14.28 -12.59
CA ALA A 231 5.14 14.91 -13.79
C ALA A 231 6.14 15.85 -14.45
N GLU A 232 6.89 16.63 -13.66
CA GLU A 232 7.94 17.54 -14.13
C GLU A 232 9.15 16.80 -14.72
N SER A 233 9.30 15.50 -14.42
CA SER A 233 10.32 14.65 -15.06
C SER A 233 10.00 14.31 -16.53
N GLY A 234 8.74 14.46 -16.96
CA GLY A 234 8.27 14.07 -18.28
C GLY A 234 8.01 12.56 -18.45
N HIS A 235 8.15 11.78 -17.38
CA HIS A 235 8.01 10.31 -17.36
C HIS A 235 7.05 9.85 -16.25
N GLU A 236 5.98 10.59 -16.02
CA GLU A 236 5.03 10.36 -14.90
C GLU A 236 4.52 8.90 -14.85
N GLU A 237 4.26 8.33 -16.03
CA GLU A 237 3.76 6.98 -16.25
C GLU A 237 4.74 5.86 -15.87
N ASP A 238 6.02 6.18 -15.68
CA ASP A 238 7.06 5.22 -15.31
C ASP A 238 7.22 5.08 -13.78
N PHE A 239 6.50 5.89 -12.98
CA PHE A 239 6.67 5.92 -11.52
C PHE A 239 5.53 5.26 -10.75
N PHE A 240 5.88 4.38 -9.81
CA PHE A 240 4.92 3.82 -8.85
C PHE A 240 5.08 4.45 -7.47
N LEU A 241 4.09 5.25 -7.06
CA LEU A 241 4.05 5.89 -5.74
C LEU A 241 2.87 5.35 -4.93
N PHE A 242 3.03 5.21 -3.62
CA PHE A 242 1.93 4.80 -2.76
C PHE A 242 1.93 5.52 -1.40
N SER A 243 0.74 5.95 -0.97
CA SER A 243 0.52 6.74 0.26
C SER A 243 -0.51 6.07 1.19
N ARG A 244 -0.36 6.24 2.52
CA ARG A 244 -1.37 5.76 3.50
C ARG A 244 -2.30 6.87 3.94
N SER A 245 -1.77 8.08 4.06
CA SER A 245 -2.55 9.27 4.40
C SER A 245 -3.22 9.83 3.16
N GLY A 246 -4.31 10.56 3.36
CA GLY A 246 -5.02 11.24 2.29
C GLY A 246 -6.08 12.17 2.84
N GLY A 247 -6.68 12.96 1.94
CA GLY A 247 -7.72 13.91 2.27
C GLY A 247 -8.59 14.22 1.05
N THR A 248 -9.66 14.97 1.27
CA THR A 248 -10.57 15.39 0.19
C THR A 248 -9.79 16.12 -0.90
N GLY A 249 -9.94 15.69 -2.16
CA GLY A 249 -9.19 16.25 -3.28
C GLY A 249 -7.86 15.56 -3.58
N GLY A 250 -7.31 14.77 -2.65
CA GLY A 250 -6.01 14.09 -2.80
C GLY A 250 -5.97 12.99 -3.85
N ASN A 251 -7.10 12.34 -4.13
CA ASN A 251 -7.20 11.24 -5.10
C ASN A 251 -6.71 11.62 -6.51
N ARG A 252 -6.80 12.89 -6.93
CA ARG A 252 -6.26 13.36 -8.23
C ARG A 252 -4.73 13.39 -8.29
N HIS A 253 -4.08 13.39 -7.13
CA HIS A 253 -2.63 13.47 -6.99
C HIS A 253 -2.04 12.10 -6.62
N ALA A 254 -2.75 11.28 -5.83
CA ALA A 254 -2.30 9.94 -5.46
C ALA A 254 -2.16 9.00 -6.68
N VAL A 255 -1.11 8.19 -6.71
CA VAL A 255 -0.91 7.13 -7.71
C VAL A 255 -1.55 5.82 -7.23
N CYS A 256 -1.28 5.43 -5.99
CA CYS A 256 -1.86 4.27 -5.32
C CYS A 256 -1.97 4.54 -3.82
N TYR A 257 -2.87 3.85 -3.13
CA TYR A 257 -2.93 3.83 -1.67
C TYR A 257 -2.41 2.51 -1.10
N TRP A 258 -2.02 2.52 0.17
CA TRP A 258 -1.91 1.30 0.98
C TRP A 258 -2.60 1.47 2.33
N THR A 259 -2.98 0.37 2.96
CA THR A 259 -3.77 0.37 4.21
C THR A 259 -3.03 0.80 5.47
N GLY A 260 -1.74 1.15 5.40
CA GLY A 260 -0.96 1.49 6.58
C GLY A 260 -0.59 0.28 7.44
N ASP A 261 -0.41 0.54 8.73
CA ASP A 261 0.43 -0.26 9.62
C ASP A 261 -0.33 -1.35 10.38
N GLN A 262 -0.86 -2.35 9.68
CA GLN A 262 -1.55 -3.46 10.37
C GLN A 262 -0.60 -4.24 11.27
N THR A 263 -1.10 -4.72 12.40
CA THR A 263 -0.48 -5.82 13.14
C THR A 263 -0.40 -7.09 12.26
N PRO A 264 0.71 -7.85 12.33
CA PRO A 264 0.85 -9.14 11.66
C PRO A 264 0.04 -10.24 12.36
N THR A 265 -1.27 -10.06 12.48
CA THR A 265 -2.21 -10.95 13.16
C THR A 265 -3.52 -11.11 12.40
N PHE A 266 -4.41 -11.98 12.91
CA PHE A 266 -5.80 -12.10 12.45
C PHE A 266 -6.76 -11.16 13.20
N ASP A 267 -6.25 -10.14 13.90
CA ASP A 267 -7.09 -9.23 14.66
C ASP A 267 -8.14 -8.53 13.77
N ARG A 268 -9.32 -8.30 14.34
CA ARG A 268 -10.46 -7.70 13.64
C ARG A 268 -10.22 -6.23 13.30
N HIS A 269 -9.57 -5.51 14.20
CA HIS A 269 -9.49 -4.06 14.21
C HIS A 269 -8.17 -3.55 13.68
N ASP A 270 -7.11 -4.36 13.75
CA ASP A 270 -5.78 -3.96 13.30
C ASP A 270 -4.98 -5.10 12.63
N GLY A 271 -5.61 -6.23 12.30
CA GLY A 271 -4.95 -7.35 11.61
C GLY A 271 -5.33 -7.45 10.14
N LEU A 272 -5.13 -8.63 9.53
CA LEU A 272 -5.53 -8.94 8.15
C LEU A 272 -7.00 -8.59 7.86
N ALA A 273 -7.91 -8.76 8.82
CA ALA A 273 -9.32 -8.45 8.64
C ALA A 273 -9.58 -6.94 8.46
N SER A 274 -8.77 -6.11 9.12
CA SER A 274 -8.91 -4.66 9.09
C SER A 274 -8.44 -4.07 7.77
N SER A 275 -7.40 -4.63 7.13
CA SER A 275 -6.93 -4.17 5.82
C SER A 275 -7.99 -4.38 4.74
N ILE A 276 -8.74 -5.49 4.76
CA ILE A 276 -9.90 -5.70 3.87
C ILE A 276 -10.93 -4.58 4.08
N THR A 277 -11.25 -4.27 5.34
CA THR A 277 -12.23 -3.22 5.65
C THR A 277 -11.74 -1.86 5.15
N GLY A 278 -10.46 -1.54 5.38
CA GLY A 278 -9.82 -0.30 4.94
C GLY A 278 -9.82 -0.13 3.42
N ILE A 279 -9.53 -1.18 2.65
CA ILE A 279 -9.59 -1.13 1.19
C ILE A 279 -11.04 -0.89 0.72
N LEU A 280 -12.02 -1.57 1.31
CA LEU A 280 -13.42 -1.44 0.88
C LEU A 280 -14.00 -0.05 1.20
N THR A 281 -13.72 0.50 2.38
CA THR A 281 -14.18 1.84 2.77
C THR A 281 -13.42 2.94 2.02
N GLY A 282 -12.10 2.77 1.84
CA GLY A 282 -11.27 3.65 1.01
C GLY A 282 -11.78 3.68 -0.43
N GLY A 283 -12.10 2.51 -1.00
CA GLY A 283 -12.64 2.39 -2.35
C GLY A 283 -13.97 3.12 -2.55
N ILE A 284 -14.89 3.05 -1.57
CA ILE A 284 -16.13 3.85 -1.58
C ILE A 284 -15.82 5.35 -1.54
N SER A 285 -14.74 5.74 -0.86
CA SER A 285 -14.26 7.12 -0.73
C SER A 285 -13.40 7.58 -1.92
N GLY A 286 -13.28 6.77 -2.98
CA GLY A 286 -12.55 7.11 -4.20
C GLY A 286 -11.07 6.74 -4.22
N MET A 287 -10.55 6.10 -3.16
CA MET A 287 -9.21 5.48 -3.15
C MET A 287 -9.29 4.16 -3.94
N SER A 288 -9.50 4.27 -5.26
CA SER A 288 -9.96 3.18 -6.12
C SER A 288 -8.91 2.08 -6.37
N ILE A 289 -7.63 2.42 -6.19
CA ILE A 289 -6.47 1.52 -6.26
C ILE A 289 -5.78 1.54 -4.88
N ASN A 290 -5.84 0.41 -4.17
CA ASN A 290 -5.35 0.30 -2.80
C ASN A 290 -4.84 -1.13 -2.54
N HIS A 291 -3.83 -1.28 -1.69
CA HIS A 291 -3.22 -2.56 -1.33
C HIS A 291 -2.82 -2.60 0.15
N THR A 292 -2.14 -3.66 0.56
CA THR A 292 -1.74 -3.92 1.96
C THR A 292 -0.32 -4.46 2.00
N ASP A 293 0.37 -4.28 3.12
CA ASP A 293 1.63 -4.99 3.38
C ASP A 293 1.36 -6.49 3.54
N ILE A 294 1.95 -7.33 2.69
CA ILE A 294 1.84 -8.77 2.83
C ILE A 294 2.47 -9.20 4.16
N GLY A 295 1.64 -9.75 5.05
CA GLY A 295 2.02 -10.21 6.37
C GLY A 295 1.90 -9.15 7.47
N GLY A 296 1.43 -7.93 7.17
CA GLY A 296 1.33 -6.82 8.12
C GLY A 296 2.68 -6.18 8.45
N PHE A 297 2.70 -5.20 9.35
CA PHE A 297 3.86 -4.36 9.66
C PHE A 297 4.20 -4.32 11.16
N THR A 298 3.23 -3.95 12.00
CA THR A 298 3.44 -3.52 13.39
C THR A 298 3.73 -4.70 14.32
N THR A 299 5.00 -5.06 14.47
CA THR A 299 5.49 -6.03 15.45
C THR A 299 5.74 -5.34 16.79
N LEU A 300 5.27 -5.95 17.87
CA LEU A 300 5.48 -5.49 19.25
C LEU A 300 5.98 -6.64 20.10
N ILE A 301 7.20 -6.50 20.64
CA ILE A 301 7.80 -7.48 21.54
C ILE A 301 8.11 -6.78 22.86
N THR A 302 7.44 -7.22 23.91
CA THR A 302 7.69 -6.83 25.31
C THR A 302 8.00 -8.08 26.13
N PRO A 303 8.50 -7.95 27.37
CA PRO A 303 8.74 -9.11 28.25
C PRO A 303 7.50 -9.97 28.50
N VAL A 304 6.28 -9.41 28.40
CA VAL A 304 5.01 -10.09 28.73
C VAL A 304 4.09 -10.33 27.53
N TYR A 305 4.32 -9.67 26.41
CA TYR A 305 3.44 -9.70 25.24
C TYR A 305 4.25 -9.69 23.95
N LYS A 306 3.93 -10.63 23.05
CA LYS A 306 4.56 -10.77 21.73
C LYS A 306 3.49 -10.79 20.66
N LEU A 307 3.55 -9.79 19.81
CA LEU A 307 2.75 -9.67 18.61
C LEU A 307 3.76 -9.72 17.46
N VAL A 308 3.87 -10.91 16.86
CA VAL A 308 4.88 -11.24 15.85
C VAL A 308 4.23 -11.93 14.67
N ARG A 309 4.80 -11.75 13.49
CA ARG A 309 4.34 -12.42 12.28
C ARG A 309 4.62 -13.91 12.35
N THR A 310 3.59 -14.72 12.12
CA THR A 310 3.70 -16.18 12.02
C THR A 310 3.65 -16.62 10.55
N LYS A 311 4.11 -17.85 10.28
CA LYS A 311 4.00 -18.49 8.96
C LYS A 311 2.56 -18.55 8.45
N GLU A 312 1.63 -18.89 9.32
CA GLU A 312 0.20 -18.91 9.00
C GLU A 312 -0.32 -17.53 8.57
N VAL A 313 0.01 -16.46 9.30
CA VAL A 313 -0.40 -15.10 8.93
C VAL A 313 0.19 -14.73 7.57
N MET A 314 1.48 -15.01 7.35
CA MET A 314 2.15 -14.76 6.06
C MET A 314 1.44 -15.49 4.91
N PHE A 315 1.14 -16.78 5.07
CA PHE A 315 0.52 -17.58 4.01
C PHE A 315 -0.91 -17.09 3.70
N ARG A 316 -1.72 -16.81 4.72
CA ARG A 316 -3.08 -16.26 4.51
C ARG A 316 -3.06 -14.87 3.91
N TRP A 317 -2.05 -14.05 4.21
CA TRP A 317 -1.90 -12.73 3.59
C TRP A 317 -1.43 -12.81 2.15
N LEU A 318 -0.55 -13.75 1.81
CA LEU A 318 -0.14 -14.02 0.42
C LEU A 318 -1.34 -14.47 -0.43
N GLU A 319 -2.18 -15.36 0.10
CA GLU A 319 -3.43 -15.76 -0.56
C GLU A 319 -4.36 -14.58 -0.79
N TYR A 320 -4.51 -13.70 0.19
CA TYR A 320 -5.32 -12.50 0.09
C TYR A 320 -4.77 -11.51 -0.93
N ALA A 321 -3.47 -11.18 -0.84
CA ALA A 321 -2.82 -10.17 -1.65
C ALA A 321 -2.74 -10.55 -3.13
N ALA A 322 -2.72 -11.85 -3.47
CA ALA A 322 -2.77 -12.31 -4.85
C ALA A 322 -4.00 -11.78 -5.62
N PHE A 323 -5.08 -11.43 -4.91
CA PHE A 323 -6.32 -10.87 -5.46
C PHE A 323 -6.52 -9.39 -5.12
N THR A 324 -5.45 -8.68 -4.79
CA THR A 324 -5.40 -7.22 -4.63
C THR A 324 -4.63 -6.61 -5.81
N PRO A 325 -4.80 -5.32 -6.16
CA PRO A 325 -4.19 -4.75 -7.37
C PRO A 325 -2.67 -4.61 -7.34
N VAL A 326 -2.04 -4.72 -6.16
CA VAL A 326 -0.58 -4.65 -5.99
C VAL A 326 -0.13 -5.73 -5.01
N PHE A 327 0.82 -6.56 -5.41
CA PHE A 327 1.39 -7.63 -4.60
C PHE A 327 2.76 -7.20 -4.04
N ARG A 328 2.76 -6.62 -2.84
CA ARG A 328 3.98 -6.07 -2.21
C ARG A 328 4.24 -6.61 -0.80
N THR A 329 5.46 -7.11 -0.58
CA THR A 329 5.90 -7.54 0.76
C THR A 329 6.42 -6.38 1.61
N HIS A 330 6.60 -6.63 2.90
CA HIS A 330 7.29 -5.71 3.79
C HIS A 330 7.94 -6.49 4.94
N ASP A 331 9.19 -6.16 5.27
CA ASP A 331 9.89 -6.77 6.41
C ASP A 331 9.30 -6.42 7.80
N GLY A 332 8.39 -5.44 7.88
CA GLY A 332 7.79 -4.94 9.13
C GLY A 332 8.70 -3.97 9.89
N ASN A 333 8.31 -3.55 11.08
CA ASN A 333 9.10 -2.62 11.91
C ASN A 333 10.17 -3.29 12.80
N TYR A 334 10.28 -4.62 12.81
CA TYR A 334 11.20 -5.35 13.69
C TYR A 334 11.73 -6.62 13.01
N SER A 335 13.05 -6.86 13.12
CA SER A 335 13.69 -8.06 12.56
C SER A 335 14.32 -8.93 13.65
N SER A 336 13.94 -10.21 13.69
CA SER A 336 14.56 -11.27 14.50
C SER A 336 14.03 -12.63 14.07
N ASP A 337 14.63 -13.72 14.54
CA ASP A 337 14.17 -15.09 14.28
C ASP A 337 12.74 -15.38 14.78
N LEU A 338 12.16 -14.51 15.62
CA LEU A 338 10.78 -14.61 16.08
C LEU A 338 9.75 -14.10 15.07
N VAL A 339 10.18 -13.31 14.07
CA VAL A 339 9.32 -12.68 13.07
C VAL A 339 9.51 -13.42 11.76
N TYR A 340 8.51 -14.18 11.36
CA TYR A 340 8.59 -14.98 10.14
C TYR A 340 8.60 -14.10 8.88
N GLN A 341 9.54 -14.31 7.96
CA GLN A 341 9.48 -13.84 6.59
C GLN A 341 9.28 -15.03 5.65
N PHE A 342 8.68 -14.78 4.49
CA PHE A 342 8.45 -15.84 3.50
C PHE A 342 9.77 -16.46 3.00
N TYR A 343 10.88 -15.74 3.09
CA TYR A 343 12.21 -16.20 2.71
C TYR A 343 13.00 -16.88 3.85
N ASN A 344 12.38 -17.13 5.02
CA ASN A 344 13.05 -17.87 6.12
C ASN A 344 13.22 -19.36 5.83
N ASP A 345 12.39 -19.94 4.96
CA ASP A 345 12.44 -21.37 4.62
C ASP A 345 11.97 -21.64 3.19
N GLU A 346 12.32 -22.84 2.67
CA GLU A 346 12.02 -23.23 1.29
C GLU A 346 10.51 -23.33 1.01
N GLU A 347 9.71 -23.76 2.00
CA GLU A 347 8.26 -23.84 1.85
C GLU A 347 7.65 -22.44 1.70
N GLY A 348 8.14 -21.46 2.43
CA GLY A 348 7.73 -20.06 2.32
C GLY A 348 8.10 -19.47 0.96
N LEU A 349 9.31 -19.73 0.45
CA LEU A 349 9.73 -19.29 -0.89
C LEU A 349 8.86 -19.93 -1.98
N ARG A 350 8.58 -21.25 -1.89
CA ARG A 350 7.68 -21.95 -2.83
C ARG A 350 6.26 -21.38 -2.77
N PHE A 351 5.74 -21.15 -1.57
CA PHE A 351 4.38 -20.62 -1.38
C PHE A 351 4.26 -19.19 -1.92
N PHE A 352 5.27 -18.36 -1.65
CA PHE A 352 5.39 -17.02 -2.23
C PHE A 352 5.41 -17.07 -3.75
N ALA A 353 6.27 -17.90 -4.35
CA ALA A 353 6.37 -18.03 -5.80
C ALA A 353 5.04 -18.47 -6.42
N LYS A 354 4.34 -19.44 -5.82
CA LYS A 354 3.00 -19.87 -6.26
C LYS A 354 2.00 -18.72 -6.25
N MET A 355 1.91 -17.97 -5.15
CA MET A 355 0.96 -16.84 -5.04
C MET A 355 1.35 -15.67 -5.96
N SER A 356 2.64 -15.45 -6.19
CA SER A 356 3.15 -14.43 -7.12
C SER A 356 2.76 -14.73 -8.58
N ARG A 357 2.87 -15.99 -9.02
CA ARG A 357 2.40 -16.41 -10.36
C ARG A 357 0.89 -16.31 -10.51
N LEU A 358 0.16 -16.61 -9.44
CA LEU A 358 -1.30 -16.43 -9.42
C LEU A 358 -1.69 -14.96 -9.53
N HIS A 359 -0.98 -14.06 -8.87
CA HIS A 359 -1.19 -12.62 -9.01
C HIS A 359 -0.89 -12.15 -10.44
N ASP A 360 0.28 -12.53 -10.98
CA ASP A 360 0.72 -12.15 -12.32
C ASP A 360 -0.24 -12.67 -13.41
N SER A 361 -0.81 -13.87 -13.25
CA SER A 361 -1.78 -14.41 -14.20
C SER A 361 -3.09 -13.60 -14.30
N LEU A 362 -3.36 -12.73 -13.31
CA LEU A 362 -4.49 -11.82 -13.25
C LEU A 362 -4.14 -10.39 -13.71
N HIS A 363 -2.91 -10.12 -14.13
CA HIS A 363 -2.46 -8.80 -14.60
C HIS A 363 -3.46 -8.18 -15.59
N TRP A 364 -3.87 -8.93 -16.62
CA TRP A 364 -4.83 -8.44 -17.64
C TRP A 364 -6.15 -7.96 -17.02
N TYR A 365 -6.64 -8.63 -15.97
CA TYR A 365 -7.87 -8.27 -15.29
C TYR A 365 -7.66 -7.06 -14.39
N PHE A 366 -6.52 -6.95 -13.71
CA PHE A 366 -6.17 -5.74 -12.96
C PHE A 366 -6.09 -4.50 -13.87
N ARG A 367 -5.56 -4.62 -15.09
CA ARG A 367 -5.53 -3.51 -16.06
C ARG A 367 -6.92 -3.11 -16.55
N LEU A 368 -7.82 -4.08 -16.73
CA LEU A 368 -9.22 -3.80 -17.04
C LEU A 368 -9.87 -3.00 -15.90
N LEU A 369 -9.70 -3.44 -14.65
CA LEU A 369 -10.28 -2.78 -13.48
C LEU A 369 -9.63 -1.44 -13.17
N GLU A 370 -8.35 -1.27 -13.44
CA GLU A 370 -7.65 0.02 -13.39
C GLU A 370 -8.29 1.02 -14.34
N SER A 371 -8.61 0.61 -15.57
CA SER A 371 -9.28 1.49 -16.52
C SER A 371 -10.60 2.01 -15.96
N GLU A 372 -11.42 1.13 -15.37
CA GLU A 372 -12.65 1.54 -14.68
C GLU A 372 -12.38 2.46 -13.48
N ALA A 373 -11.31 2.21 -12.73
CA ALA A 373 -10.89 3.03 -11.61
C ALA A 373 -10.46 4.44 -12.05
N CYS A 374 -9.72 4.57 -13.16
CA CYS A 374 -9.25 5.84 -13.68
C CYS A 374 -10.37 6.62 -14.39
N GLU A 375 -11.17 5.94 -15.21
CA GLU A 375 -12.22 6.56 -16.03
C GLU A 375 -13.50 6.85 -15.26
N LYS A 376 -13.87 5.97 -14.30
CA LYS A 376 -15.16 6.05 -13.59
C LYS A 376 -14.99 6.19 -12.07
N GLY A 377 -13.77 6.06 -11.54
CA GLY A 377 -13.55 6.11 -10.09
C GLY A 377 -14.04 4.87 -9.35
N TRP A 378 -14.42 3.80 -10.07
CA TRP A 378 -14.92 2.58 -9.44
C TRP A 378 -13.78 1.85 -8.74
N PRO A 379 -13.93 1.43 -7.48
CA PRO A 379 -12.87 0.71 -6.80
C PRO A 379 -12.65 -0.66 -7.46
N MET A 380 -11.40 -1.10 -7.54
CA MET A 380 -11.05 -2.41 -8.09
C MET A 380 -11.58 -3.53 -7.19
N MET A 381 -11.45 -3.35 -5.87
CA MET A 381 -12.04 -4.23 -4.85
C MET A 381 -13.33 -3.61 -4.33
N ARG A 382 -14.45 -4.31 -4.52
CA ARG A 382 -15.81 -3.79 -4.36
C ARG A 382 -16.53 -4.49 -3.23
N ALA A 383 -17.14 -3.69 -2.35
CA ALA A 383 -18.07 -4.23 -1.37
C ALA A 383 -19.28 -4.86 -2.10
N LEU A 384 -19.73 -6.03 -1.65
CA LEU A 384 -20.76 -6.82 -2.33
C LEU A 384 -22.03 -6.01 -2.64
N TRP A 385 -22.43 -5.13 -1.71
CA TRP A 385 -23.64 -4.32 -1.85
C TRP A 385 -23.59 -3.30 -3.00
N LEU A 386 -22.40 -2.97 -3.54
CA LEU A 386 -22.28 -2.09 -4.71
C LEU A 386 -22.97 -2.68 -5.94
N HIS A 387 -22.92 -4.01 -6.09
CA HIS A 387 -23.60 -4.75 -7.15
C HIS A 387 -24.92 -5.39 -6.68
N ASN A 388 -25.11 -5.58 -5.37
CA ASN A 388 -26.21 -6.37 -4.80
C ASN A 388 -27.05 -5.55 -3.81
N GLN A 389 -27.48 -4.35 -4.20
CA GLN A 389 -28.13 -3.41 -3.28
C GLN A 389 -29.38 -3.96 -2.61
N ALA A 390 -30.22 -4.72 -3.32
CA ALA A 390 -31.47 -5.25 -2.77
C ALA A 390 -31.24 -6.33 -1.70
N ASP A 391 -30.07 -6.96 -1.70
CA ASP A 391 -29.70 -8.00 -0.76
C ASP A 391 -29.22 -7.40 0.57
N ARG A 392 -30.03 -7.58 1.61
CA ARG A 392 -29.72 -7.09 2.96
C ARG A 392 -28.49 -7.75 3.57
N THR A 393 -28.18 -8.99 3.19
CA THR A 393 -27.00 -9.71 3.69
C THR A 393 -25.73 -9.05 3.16
N CYS A 394 -25.68 -8.75 1.86
CA CYS A 394 -24.56 -8.07 1.21
C CYS A 394 -24.21 -6.72 1.86
N ARG A 395 -25.19 -5.99 2.42
CA ARG A 395 -24.98 -4.70 3.11
C ARG A 395 -24.24 -4.83 4.45
N THR A 396 -24.20 -6.03 5.04
CA THR A 396 -23.59 -6.27 6.36
C THR A 396 -22.20 -6.89 6.28
N ILE A 397 -21.77 -7.32 5.08
CA ILE A 397 -20.52 -8.02 4.86
C ILE A 397 -19.39 -7.01 4.62
N SER A 398 -18.33 -7.11 5.43
CA SER A 398 -17.13 -6.26 5.31
C SER A 398 -15.82 -7.04 5.16
N ARG A 399 -15.90 -8.37 5.00
CA ARG A 399 -14.73 -9.28 4.98
C ARG A 399 -14.70 -10.22 3.77
N GLN A 400 -15.53 -9.93 2.77
CA GLN A 400 -15.54 -10.58 1.47
C GLN A 400 -15.76 -9.45 0.47
N TYR A 401 -15.21 -9.59 -0.72
CA TYR A 401 -15.29 -8.54 -1.74
C TYR A 401 -15.39 -9.14 -3.12
N LEU A 402 -15.93 -8.35 -4.04
CA LEU A 402 -15.82 -8.63 -5.46
C LEU A 402 -14.55 -7.95 -5.98
N LEU A 403 -13.69 -8.67 -6.68
CA LEU A 403 -12.63 -8.07 -7.50
C LEU A 403 -13.26 -7.81 -8.88
N GLY A 404 -13.52 -6.55 -9.19
CA GLY A 404 -14.42 -6.17 -10.27
C GLY A 404 -15.84 -6.67 -10.03
N GLU A 405 -16.46 -7.30 -11.03
CA GLU A 405 -17.81 -7.89 -10.90
C GLU A 405 -17.80 -9.43 -10.94
N ASP A 406 -16.78 -10.03 -11.55
CA ASP A 406 -16.78 -11.43 -11.96
C ASP A 406 -16.13 -12.39 -10.95
N LEU A 407 -15.35 -11.88 -10.00
CA LEU A 407 -14.62 -12.69 -9.02
C LEU A 407 -15.01 -12.32 -7.60
N LEU A 408 -15.48 -13.27 -6.81
CA LEU A 408 -15.73 -13.12 -5.37
C LEU A 408 -14.57 -13.72 -4.58
N VAL A 409 -14.01 -12.94 -3.65
CA VAL A 409 -12.88 -13.35 -2.82
C VAL A 409 -13.28 -13.29 -1.35
N CYS A 410 -13.02 -14.38 -0.63
CA CYS A 410 -13.36 -14.57 0.77
C CYS A 410 -12.10 -14.90 1.58
N PRO A 411 -11.29 -13.90 1.98
CA PRO A 411 -10.04 -14.16 2.70
C PRO A 411 -10.24 -14.85 4.05
N VAL A 412 -9.27 -15.67 4.45
CA VAL A 412 -9.24 -16.29 5.77
C VAL A 412 -8.81 -15.26 6.81
N THR A 413 -9.76 -14.81 7.65
CA THR A 413 -9.50 -13.80 8.69
C THR A 413 -9.50 -14.38 10.12
N LYS A 414 -9.24 -15.69 10.28
CA LYS A 414 -9.23 -16.35 11.59
C LYS A 414 -8.05 -17.33 11.68
N LYS A 415 -7.35 -17.27 12.80
CA LYS A 415 -6.27 -18.21 13.14
C LYS A 415 -6.80 -19.65 13.22
N GLY A 416 -6.04 -20.60 12.69
CA GLY A 416 -6.32 -22.03 12.69
C GLY A 416 -7.47 -22.46 11.77
N ALA A 417 -7.96 -21.58 10.89
CA ALA A 417 -9.11 -21.89 10.06
C ALA A 417 -8.75 -22.90 8.96
N VAL A 418 -9.43 -24.04 8.97
CA VAL A 418 -9.41 -25.05 7.90
C VAL A 418 -10.62 -24.95 6.97
N SER A 419 -11.68 -24.27 7.41
CA SER A 419 -12.85 -23.90 6.62
C SER A 419 -13.37 -22.51 7.02
N LEU A 420 -14.12 -21.86 6.13
CA LEU A 420 -14.81 -20.60 6.41
C LEU A 420 -16.25 -20.60 5.90
N ARG A 421 -17.03 -19.62 6.38
CA ARG A 421 -18.38 -19.34 5.92
C ARG A 421 -18.33 -18.21 4.89
N ALA A 422 -18.67 -18.51 3.65
CA ALA A 422 -18.74 -17.54 2.56
C ALA A 422 -20.19 -17.27 2.17
N TYR A 423 -20.56 -16.01 1.94
CA TYR A 423 -21.88 -15.67 1.39
C TYR A 423 -21.74 -15.42 -0.10
N LEU A 424 -22.45 -16.20 -0.91
CA LEU A 424 -22.44 -16.05 -2.35
C LEU A 424 -23.68 -15.22 -2.74
N PRO A 425 -23.53 -14.03 -3.35
CA PRO A 425 -24.65 -13.24 -3.83
C PRO A 425 -25.45 -13.93 -4.93
N GLU A 426 -26.50 -13.28 -5.45
CA GLU A 426 -27.31 -13.81 -6.55
C GLU A 426 -26.47 -14.26 -7.75
N GLY A 427 -26.84 -15.41 -8.32
CA GLY A 427 -26.17 -16.03 -9.46
C GLY A 427 -25.69 -17.44 -9.17
N GLU A 428 -24.94 -18.00 -10.12
CA GLU A 428 -24.25 -19.29 -9.99
C GLU A 428 -22.75 -19.04 -9.90
N TRP A 429 -22.11 -19.69 -8.95
CA TRP A 429 -20.71 -19.46 -8.61
C TRP A 429 -19.92 -20.76 -8.72
N GLU A 430 -18.70 -20.68 -9.24
CA GLU A 430 -17.77 -21.81 -9.34
C GLU A 430 -16.52 -21.51 -8.52
N HIS A 431 -16.15 -22.41 -7.61
CA HIS A 431 -14.90 -22.28 -6.87
C HIS A 431 -13.71 -22.38 -7.83
N ALA A 432 -12.88 -21.34 -7.86
CA ALA A 432 -11.92 -21.11 -8.93
C ALA A 432 -10.87 -22.22 -9.09
N PHE A 433 -10.55 -22.92 -7.98
CA PHE A 433 -9.54 -23.96 -7.94
C PHE A 433 -10.10 -25.38 -8.10
N THR A 434 -11.24 -25.69 -7.46
CA THR A 434 -11.81 -27.05 -7.47
C THR A 434 -12.84 -27.26 -8.58
N GLY A 435 -13.37 -26.19 -9.17
CA GLY A 435 -14.47 -26.25 -10.13
C GLY A 435 -15.84 -26.60 -9.51
N THR A 436 -15.93 -26.72 -8.18
CA THR A 436 -17.19 -27.00 -7.49
C THR A 436 -18.15 -25.83 -7.66
N ARG A 437 -19.39 -26.12 -8.06
CA ARG A 437 -20.43 -25.10 -8.26
C ARG A 437 -21.31 -24.95 -7.03
N TYR A 438 -21.73 -23.71 -6.77
CA TYR A 438 -22.55 -23.32 -5.65
C TYR A 438 -23.66 -22.36 -6.11
N PRO A 439 -24.90 -22.56 -5.65
CA PRO A 439 -25.96 -21.59 -5.89
C PRO A 439 -25.76 -20.36 -5.00
N GLY A 440 -26.11 -19.20 -5.55
CA GLY A 440 -26.08 -17.90 -4.87
C GLY A 440 -27.20 -17.67 -3.85
N LYS A 441 -27.26 -16.45 -3.32
CA LYS A 441 -28.17 -15.97 -2.26
C LYS A 441 -28.09 -16.73 -0.94
N GLN A 442 -26.99 -17.42 -0.67
CA GLN A 442 -26.86 -18.24 0.54
C GLN A 442 -25.43 -18.33 1.03
N TRP A 443 -25.30 -18.78 2.29
CA TRP A 443 -24.03 -19.03 2.91
C TRP A 443 -23.56 -20.46 2.68
N GLN A 444 -22.33 -20.61 2.20
CA GLN A 444 -21.65 -21.89 2.00
C GLN A 444 -20.54 -22.07 3.03
N THR A 445 -20.26 -23.33 3.39
CA THR A 445 -19.07 -23.71 4.15
C THR A 445 -18.02 -24.21 3.16
N ILE A 446 -16.84 -23.61 3.19
CA ILE A 446 -15.80 -23.77 2.18
C ILE A 446 -14.52 -24.19 2.89
N ASP A 447 -13.92 -25.30 2.48
CA ASP A 447 -12.61 -25.71 2.94
C ASP A 447 -11.53 -24.80 2.36
N VAL A 448 -10.55 -24.44 3.17
CA VAL A 448 -9.50 -23.48 2.80
C VAL A 448 -8.10 -24.03 3.13
N PRO A 449 -7.68 -25.17 2.55
CA PRO A 449 -6.28 -25.58 2.66
C PRO A 449 -5.37 -24.50 2.06
N TYR A 450 -4.11 -24.43 2.54
CA TYR A 450 -3.17 -23.43 2.03
C TYR A 450 -2.98 -23.55 0.52
N GLY A 451 -2.97 -22.40 -0.16
CA GLY A 451 -2.82 -22.27 -1.60
C GLY A 451 -4.08 -22.56 -2.41
N THR A 452 -5.22 -22.70 -1.73
CA THR A 452 -6.54 -22.87 -2.35
C THR A 452 -7.57 -21.96 -1.66
N PRO A 453 -7.38 -20.62 -1.68
CA PRO A 453 -8.26 -19.70 -0.97
C PRO A 453 -9.69 -19.76 -1.52
N ALA A 454 -10.66 -19.36 -0.69
CA ALA A 454 -12.07 -19.32 -1.06
C ALA A 454 -12.33 -18.18 -2.07
N VAL A 455 -12.20 -18.52 -3.35
CA VAL A 455 -12.36 -17.62 -4.50
C VAL A 455 -13.34 -18.24 -5.48
N PHE A 456 -14.28 -17.43 -5.97
CA PHE A 456 -15.39 -17.90 -6.80
C PHE A 456 -15.52 -17.06 -8.07
N LEU A 457 -15.65 -17.75 -9.19
CA LEU A 457 -15.99 -17.20 -10.49
C LEU A 457 -17.51 -17.08 -10.60
N ARG A 458 -18.01 -15.93 -11.03
CA ARG A 458 -19.42 -15.79 -11.41
C ARG A 458 -19.62 -16.43 -12.78
N LEU A 459 -20.47 -17.45 -12.89
CA LEU A 459 -20.66 -18.17 -14.16
C LEU A 459 -21.33 -17.34 -15.26
N SER A 460 -22.10 -16.32 -14.88
CA SER A 460 -22.67 -15.34 -15.80
C SER A 460 -21.77 -14.11 -16.01
N GLY A 461 -20.58 -14.11 -15.41
CA GLY A 461 -19.63 -13.00 -15.50
C GLY A 461 -19.00 -12.91 -16.89
N THR A 462 -18.70 -11.68 -17.32
CA THR A 462 -18.23 -11.40 -18.69
C THR A 462 -16.88 -12.07 -18.95
N HIS A 463 -16.00 -12.13 -17.95
CA HIS A 463 -14.65 -12.66 -18.08
C HIS A 463 -14.46 -13.99 -17.35
N CYS A 464 -15.55 -14.74 -17.10
CA CYS A 464 -15.51 -15.98 -16.33
C CYS A 464 -14.52 -17.00 -16.91
N ASP A 465 -14.51 -17.17 -18.23
CA ASP A 465 -13.70 -18.17 -18.91
C ASP A 465 -12.21 -17.82 -18.90
N GLU A 466 -11.87 -16.56 -19.16
CA GLU A 466 -10.50 -16.05 -19.09
C GLU A 466 -9.95 -16.12 -17.66
N LEU A 467 -10.73 -15.71 -16.66
CA LEU A 467 -10.34 -15.81 -15.25
C LEU A 467 -10.11 -17.27 -14.84
N ARG A 468 -11.01 -18.18 -15.25
CA ARG A 468 -10.85 -19.62 -15.01
C ARG A 468 -9.54 -20.13 -15.59
N LYS A 469 -9.22 -19.74 -16.82
CA LYS A 469 -7.99 -20.13 -17.51
C LYS A 469 -6.75 -19.61 -16.77
N SER A 470 -6.71 -18.31 -16.43
CA SER A 470 -5.60 -17.68 -15.70
C SER A 470 -5.34 -18.34 -14.35
N ILE A 471 -6.39 -18.52 -13.53
CA ILE A 471 -6.25 -19.06 -12.18
C ILE A 471 -5.82 -20.53 -12.23
N ARG A 472 -6.42 -21.34 -13.10
CA ARG A 472 -6.09 -22.78 -13.20
C ARG A 472 -4.71 -23.02 -13.79
N ALA A 473 -4.28 -22.21 -14.77
CA ALA A 473 -2.92 -22.30 -15.31
C ALA A 473 -1.87 -22.06 -14.21
N ALA A 474 -2.00 -20.95 -13.47
CA ALA A 474 -1.09 -20.62 -12.37
C ALA A 474 -1.13 -21.64 -11.21
N SER A 475 -2.25 -22.32 -11.02
CA SER A 475 -2.41 -23.33 -9.95
C SER A 475 -1.82 -24.69 -10.30
N ASN A 476 -1.72 -25.03 -11.59
CA ASN A 476 -1.20 -26.32 -12.06
C ASN A 476 0.33 -26.30 -12.27
N GLU A 477 0.95 -25.12 -12.32
CA GLU A 477 2.41 -24.91 -12.43
C GLU A 477 3.12 -24.90 -11.06
N ALA A 478 2.56 -25.57 -10.05
CA ALA A 478 3.02 -25.49 -8.65
C ALA A 478 3.41 -26.86 -8.07
#